data_AF-A0A953U2Q8-F1
#
_entry.id   AF-A0A953U2Q8-F1
#
_cell.length_a   1.000
_cell.length_b   1.000
_cell.length_c   1.000
_cell.angle_alpha   90.00
_cell.angle_beta   90.00
_cell.angle_gamma   90.00
#
_symmetry.space_group_name_H-M   'P 1'
#
loop_
_entity.id
_entity.type
_entity.pdbx_description
1 polymer ?
#
loop_
_entity_poly.entity_id
_entity_poly.type
_entity_poly.pdbx_seq_one_letter_code
_entity_poly.pdbx_strand_id
1 'polypeptide(L)'
;NTALSGARLYWENWGKLGFFNAKGVSIPVAVSVFPDELYPAPRSWAERAYPKLIHYNKLDKGGHFAAWEQPQLLSEEVRAGFRSLRSGVAKSDVHFAKAG
;
A
#
# COMPACT_ATOMS: atom_id res chain seq x y z
N ASN A 1 24.40 15.48 -8.68
CA ASN A 1 24.33 14.82 -10.01
C ASN A 1 23.06 13.98 -10.25
N THR A 2 21.95 14.16 -9.52
CA THR A 2 20.74 13.32 -9.66
C THR A 2 19.55 14.02 -10.33
N ALA A 3 19.58 15.34 -10.49
CA ALA A 3 18.43 16.10 -10.99
C ALA A 3 18.01 15.71 -12.42
N LEU A 4 18.96 15.64 -13.36
CA LEU A 4 18.66 15.34 -14.77
C LEU A 4 18.25 13.88 -14.98
N SER A 5 18.92 12.93 -14.33
CA SER A 5 18.56 11.52 -14.43
C SER A 5 17.21 11.23 -13.75
N GLY A 6 16.86 11.94 -12.68
CA GLY A 6 15.53 11.86 -12.05
C GLY A 6 14.43 12.44 -12.93
N ALA A 7 14.65 13.60 -13.56
CA ALA A 7 13.68 14.24 -14.46
C ALA A 7 13.38 13.39 -15.71
N ARG A 8 14.34 12.59 -16.17
CA ARG A 8 14.19 11.72 -17.35
C ARG A 8 13.02 10.73 -17.22
N LEU A 9 12.70 10.27 -16.01
CA LEU A 9 11.54 9.40 -15.76
C LEU A 9 10.22 10.05 -16.19
N TYR A 10 10.08 11.38 -16.01
CA TYR A 10 8.89 12.10 -16.44
C TYR A 10 8.79 12.14 -17.97
N TRP A 11 9.89 12.45 -18.65
CA TRP A 11 9.93 12.51 -20.12
C TRP A 11 9.58 11.16 -20.76
N GLU A 12 10.16 10.08 -20.24
CA GLU A 12 9.94 8.74 -20.82
C GLU A 12 8.51 8.24 -20.67
N ASN A 13 7.81 8.68 -19.61
CA ASN A 13 6.47 8.26 -19.24
C ASN A 13 5.35 9.26 -19.61
N TRP A 14 5.71 10.45 -20.09
CA TRP A 14 4.74 11.51 -20.41
C TRP A 14 3.70 11.03 -21.42
N GLY A 15 2.42 11.16 -21.06
CA GLY A 15 1.28 10.74 -21.90
C GLY A 15 1.12 9.22 -22.09
N LYS A 16 2.01 8.38 -21.54
CA LYS A 16 1.96 6.91 -21.69
C LYS A 16 1.32 6.20 -20.50
N LEU A 17 1.42 6.76 -19.30
CA LEU A 17 0.89 6.16 -18.09
C LEU A 17 -0.51 6.68 -17.78
N GLY A 18 -1.51 5.77 -17.77
CA GLY A 18 -2.80 6.03 -17.14
C GLY A 18 -2.65 5.97 -15.62
N PHE A 19 -2.11 7.04 -15.01
CA PHE A 19 -1.76 7.08 -13.58
C PHE A 19 -2.92 6.72 -12.64
N PHE A 20 -4.16 7.00 -13.05
CA PHE A 20 -5.36 6.73 -12.26
C PHE A 20 -6.14 5.49 -12.72
N ASN A 21 -5.64 4.76 -13.72
CA ASN A 21 -6.33 3.58 -14.22
C ASN A 21 -6.21 2.43 -13.21
N ALA A 22 -7.35 1.83 -12.87
CA ALA A 22 -7.36 0.56 -12.13
C ALA A 22 -6.72 -0.54 -12.99
N LYS A 23 -5.63 -1.14 -12.50
CA LYS A 23 -4.87 -2.20 -13.21
C LYS A 23 -5.19 -3.62 -12.71
N GLY A 24 -6.19 -3.78 -11.84
CA GLY A 24 -6.67 -5.10 -11.40
C GLY A 24 -5.67 -5.89 -10.55
N VAL A 25 -4.95 -5.23 -9.64
CA VAL A 25 -3.96 -5.88 -8.77
C VAL A 25 -4.67 -6.86 -7.82
N SER A 26 -4.37 -8.15 -7.97
CA SER A 26 -5.14 -9.25 -7.35
C SER A 26 -4.47 -9.88 -6.11
N ILE A 27 -3.43 -9.25 -5.58
CA ILE A 27 -2.79 -9.60 -4.29
C ILE A 27 -3.38 -8.76 -3.14
N PRO A 28 -3.18 -9.14 -1.87
CA PRO A 28 -3.59 -8.30 -0.74
C PRO A 28 -2.94 -6.91 -0.79
N VAL A 29 -3.73 -5.86 -0.60
CA VAL A 29 -3.26 -4.46 -0.62
C VAL A 29 -3.77 -3.70 0.61
N ALA A 30 -2.92 -2.84 1.17
CA ALA A 30 -3.30 -1.87 2.20
C ALA A 30 -3.15 -0.45 1.64
N VAL A 31 -4.09 0.44 1.96
CA VAL A 31 -4.06 1.85 1.53
C VAL A 31 -4.24 2.75 2.76
N SER A 32 -3.35 3.73 2.90
CA SER A 32 -3.39 4.75 3.95
C SER A 32 -3.41 6.11 3.29
N VAL A 33 -4.49 6.88 3.51
CA VAL A 33 -4.76 8.13 2.81
C VAL A 33 -4.44 9.29 3.74
N PHE A 34 -3.33 9.97 3.46
CA PHE A 34 -2.92 11.20 4.12
C PHE A 34 -3.70 12.40 3.52
N PRO A 35 -4.18 13.35 4.34
CA PRO A 35 -5.11 14.39 3.88
C PRO A 35 -4.50 15.36 2.85
N ASP A 36 -3.20 15.64 2.94
CA ASP A 36 -2.49 16.60 2.09
C ASP A 36 -1.68 15.91 0.95
N GLU A 37 -2.03 14.67 0.61
CA GLU A 37 -1.53 14.01 -0.60
C GLU A 37 -2.06 14.73 -1.86
N LEU A 38 -1.32 14.70 -2.95
CA LEU A 38 -1.69 15.34 -4.22
C LEU A 38 -3.04 14.79 -4.76
N TYR A 39 -3.29 13.50 -4.55
CA TYR A 39 -4.54 12.83 -4.92
C TYR A 39 -5.00 11.86 -3.81
N PRO A 40 -5.74 12.34 -2.80
CA PRO A 40 -6.21 11.50 -1.70
C PRO A 40 -7.30 10.55 -2.20
N ALA A 41 -6.95 9.29 -2.45
CA ALA A 41 -7.83 8.32 -3.08
C ALA A 41 -9.07 8.01 -2.19
N PRO A 42 -10.30 8.26 -2.69
CA PRO A 42 -11.51 7.79 -2.01
C PRO A 42 -11.52 6.26 -1.89
N ARG A 43 -12.19 5.74 -0.86
CA ARG A 43 -12.28 4.30 -0.61
C ARG A 43 -12.82 3.52 -1.82
N SER A 44 -13.85 4.04 -2.47
CA SER A 44 -14.45 3.43 -3.65
C SER A 44 -13.49 3.30 -4.83
N TRP A 45 -12.51 4.21 -4.95
CA TRP A 45 -11.46 4.12 -5.96
C TRP A 45 -10.44 3.04 -5.60
N ALA A 46 -10.04 2.99 -4.32
CA ALA A 46 -9.15 1.96 -3.81
C ALA A 46 -9.74 0.55 -3.97
N GLU A 47 -11.02 0.36 -3.63
CA GLU A 47 -11.72 -0.94 -3.79
C GLU A 47 -11.82 -1.36 -5.26
N ARG A 48 -12.06 -0.42 -6.18
CA ARG A 48 -12.07 -0.69 -7.62
C ARG A 48 -10.69 -1.08 -8.15
N ALA A 49 -9.64 -0.42 -7.66
CA ALA A 49 -8.26 -0.70 -8.08
C ALA A 49 -7.71 -2.01 -7.48
N TYR A 50 -8.14 -2.33 -6.26
CA TYR A 50 -7.61 -3.41 -5.43
C TYR A 50 -8.74 -4.33 -4.91
N PRO A 51 -9.15 -5.36 -5.68
CA PRO A 51 -10.20 -6.29 -5.27
C PRO A 51 -9.92 -7.05 -3.96
N LYS A 52 -8.65 -7.12 -3.52
CA LYS A 52 -8.23 -7.70 -2.23
C LYS A 52 -7.70 -6.63 -1.27
N LEU A 53 -8.43 -5.54 -1.11
CA LEU A 53 -8.11 -4.48 -0.14
C LEU A 53 -8.30 -5.00 1.29
N ILE A 54 -7.19 -5.15 2.03
CA ILE A 54 -7.19 -5.71 3.40
C ILE A 54 -7.15 -4.64 4.50
N HIS A 55 -6.79 -3.41 4.15
CA HIS A 55 -6.76 -2.26 5.05
C HIS A 55 -6.99 -0.98 4.26
N TYR A 56 -7.85 -0.11 4.78
CA TYR A 56 -8.06 1.24 4.27
C TYR A 56 -8.27 2.18 5.44
N ASN A 57 -7.47 3.24 5.51
CA ASN A 57 -7.63 4.27 6.53
C ASN A 57 -7.44 5.66 5.94
N LYS A 58 -8.21 6.63 6.44
CA LYS A 58 -7.99 8.06 6.20
C LYS A 58 -7.41 8.66 7.47
N LEU A 59 -6.26 9.31 7.33
CA LEU A 59 -5.55 9.92 8.46
C LEU A 59 -5.95 11.38 8.62
N ASP A 60 -5.61 11.94 9.78
CA ASP A 60 -5.95 13.29 10.21
C ASP A 60 -4.89 14.34 9.84
N LYS A 61 -3.65 13.93 9.52
CA LYS A 61 -2.55 14.83 9.16
C LYS A 61 -1.48 14.19 8.27
N GLY A 62 -0.70 15.03 7.60
CA GLY A 62 0.41 14.67 6.72
C GLY A 62 0.03 14.69 5.23
N GLY A 63 1.03 14.66 4.36
CA GLY A 63 0.83 14.70 2.92
C GLY A 63 1.74 13.77 2.12
N HIS A 64 2.19 14.27 0.97
CA HIS A 64 2.91 13.51 -0.05
C HIS A 64 4.19 12.83 0.47
N PHE A 65 4.86 13.44 1.46
CA PHE A 65 6.07 12.88 2.07
C PHE A 65 5.75 12.24 3.42
N ALA A 66 4.70 11.41 3.48
CA ALA A 66 4.19 10.78 4.70
C ALA A 66 5.27 10.18 5.63
N ALA A 67 6.28 9.51 5.07
CA ALA A 67 7.38 8.92 5.85
C ALA A 67 8.25 9.97 6.56
N TRP A 68 8.39 11.15 5.95
CA TRP A 68 9.16 12.26 6.49
C TRP A 68 8.30 13.12 7.44
N GLU A 69 7.05 13.39 7.05
CA GLU A 69 6.15 14.28 7.79
C GLU A 69 5.56 13.61 9.03
N GLN A 70 5.15 12.34 8.93
CA GLN A 70 4.47 11.59 9.99
C GLN A 70 5.05 10.17 10.16
N PRO A 71 6.34 10.02 10.51
CA PRO A 71 7.03 8.73 10.53
C PRO A 71 6.36 7.70 11.46
N GLN A 72 5.85 8.12 12.62
CA GLN A 72 5.13 7.24 13.54
C GLN A 72 3.80 6.77 12.95
N LEU A 73 2.97 7.68 12.44
CA LEU A 73 1.68 7.32 11.83
C LEU A 73 1.87 6.38 10.63
N LEU A 74 2.85 6.65 9.75
CA LEU A 74 3.14 5.75 8.64
C LEU A 74 3.56 4.36 9.15
N SER A 75 4.43 4.30 10.16
CA SER A 75 4.89 3.02 10.72
C SER A 75 3.75 2.20 11.33
N GLU A 76 2.81 2.87 11.99
CA GLU A 76 1.61 2.24 12.57
C GLU A 76 0.67 1.70 11.49
N GLU A 77 0.44 2.49 10.44
CA GLU A 77 -0.37 2.10 9.29
C GLU A 77 0.23 0.89 8.55
N VAL A 78 1.55 0.86 8.34
CA VAL A 78 2.24 -0.32 7.79
C VAL A 78 1.99 -1.54 8.69
N ARG A 79 2.18 -1.42 10.00
CA ARG A 79 1.96 -2.55 10.94
C ARG A 79 0.50 -3.02 10.95
N ALA A 80 -0.45 -2.09 10.83
CA ALA A 80 -1.88 -2.37 10.72
C ALA A 80 -2.20 -3.12 9.43
N GLY A 81 -1.73 -2.61 8.28
CA GLY A 81 -1.94 -3.23 6.97
C GLY A 81 -1.42 -4.66 6.88
N PHE A 82 -0.26 -4.94 7.48
CA PHE A 82 0.30 -6.30 7.49
C PHE A 82 -0.28 -7.22 8.59
N ARG A 83 -1.14 -6.72 9.49
CA ARG A 83 -1.57 -7.47 10.69
C ARG A 83 -2.28 -8.78 10.36
N SER A 84 -3.21 -8.76 9.41
CA SER A 84 -3.96 -9.95 9.00
C SER A 84 -3.11 -11.00 8.27
N LEU A 85 -1.96 -10.61 7.74
CA LEU A 85 -1.07 -11.51 6.97
C LEU A 85 -0.08 -12.28 7.85
N ARG A 86 0.11 -11.88 9.12
CA ARG A 86 1.11 -12.50 10.01
C ARG A 86 0.74 -13.90 10.50
N SER A 87 -0.53 -14.29 10.43
CA SER A 87 -1.00 -15.61 10.86
C SER A 87 -0.75 -16.74 9.85
N GLY A 88 -0.13 -16.45 8.70
CA GLY A 88 0.19 -17.44 7.66
C GLY A 88 1.48 -18.25 7.87
N VAL A 89 2.26 -17.99 8.92
CA VAL A 89 3.53 -18.70 9.21
C VAL A 89 3.40 -19.77 10.31
N ALA A 90 2.22 -19.95 10.91
CA ALA A 90 2.05 -20.95 11.96
C ALA A 90 0.66 -21.60 11.89
N LYS A 91 0.62 -22.82 11.34
CA LYS A 91 -0.25 -23.98 11.66
C LYS A 91 -0.48 -24.88 10.43
N SER A 92 0.51 -25.65 10.01
CA SER A 92 0.25 -26.86 9.19
C SER A 92 1.19 -28.03 9.46
N ASP A 93 2.35 -27.85 10.10
CA ASP A 93 3.38 -28.91 10.11
C ASP A 93 3.55 -29.64 11.46
N VAL A 94 2.46 -29.80 12.23
CA VAL A 94 2.48 -30.68 13.40
C VAL A 94 1.35 -31.70 13.30
N HIS A 95 1.57 -32.71 12.47
CA HIS A 95 0.96 -34.02 12.63
C HIS A 95 1.99 -34.93 13.31
N PHE A 96 1.93 -35.01 14.64
CA PHE A 96 2.51 -36.15 15.33
C PHE A 96 1.65 -37.37 15.00
N ALA A 97 2.17 -38.23 14.14
CA ALA A 97 1.72 -39.61 14.03
C ALA A 97 1.89 -40.26 15.40
N LYS A 98 0.78 -40.50 16.10
CA LYS A 98 0.77 -41.40 17.25
C LYS A 98 0.54 -42.80 16.69
N ALA A 99 1.64 -43.50 16.39
CA ALA A 99 1.64 -44.95 16.31
C ALA A 99 1.66 -45.50 17.74
N GLY A 100 0.74 -46.41 18.05
CA GLY A 100 0.57 -47.06 19.34
C GLY A 100 -0.81 -47.67 19.43
#